data_AF-A0A7K9R3H8-F1
#
_entry.id   AF-A0A7K9R3H8-F1
#
_cell.length_a   1.000
_cell.length_b   1.000
_cell.length_c   1.000
_cell.angle_alpha   90.00
_cell.angle_beta   90.00
_cell.angle_gamma   90.00
#
_symmetry.space_group_name_H-M   'P 1'
#
loop_
_entity.id
_entity.type
_entity.pdbx_description
1 polymer ?
#
loop_
_entity_poly.entity_id
_entity_poly.type
_entity_poly.pdbx_seq_one_letter_code
_entity_poly.pdbx_strand_id
1 'polypeptide(L)'
;QFIVECHGNTLLPQFLGMYRLTVDGVETYMVVTRNVFSHRLTVHRKYDLKGSTVSREASDKEKAKDLPTFKDNDFLNEGQKLHVGEESKKNFLEKLKRDVEFLAQLKIMDYSLLVGIHDVDRAEQEEMEVEERAEDEECENDGLGGNPISSYGTPPDSPGNLLNYPRFFGPGEFDPSVDVYAMKSHESAPRKEVYFMAIIDILTPYDTKKKAAHAAKTVKHG
;
A
#
# COMPACT_ATOMS: atom_id res chain seq x y z
N GLN A 1 17.70 -4.22 17.70
CA GLN A 1 17.26 -3.89 19.07
C GLN A 1 15.82 -3.37 19.07
N PHE A 2 15.51 -2.24 18.42
CA PHE A 2 14.14 -1.69 18.34
C PHE A 2 13.05 -2.69 17.91
N ILE A 3 13.26 -3.43 16.82
CA ILE A 3 12.29 -4.44 16.32
C ILE A 3 12.01 -5.54 17.36
N VAL A 4 13.00 -5.91 18.17
CA VAL A 4 12.84 -6.93 19.22
C VAL A 4 12.01 -6.37 20.37
N GLU A 5 12.29 -5.12 20.79
CA GLU A 5 11.58 -4.45 21.88
C GLU A 5 10.10 -4.22 21.55
N CYS A 6 9.78 -3.88 20.29
CA CYS A 6 8.39 -3.74 19.84
C CYS A 6 7.75 -5.05 19.36
N HIS A 7 8.44 -6.20 19.46
CA HIS A 7 7.96 -7.50 19.00
C HIS A 7 7.47 -7.49 17.53
N GLY A 8 8.13 -6.72 16.67
CA GLY A 8 7.74 -6.52 15.27
C GLY A 8 6.48 -5.66 15.05
N ASN A 9 5.86 -5.15 16.12
CA ASN A 9 4.69 -4.29 16.04
C ASN A 9 5.07 -2.82 15.78
N THR A 10 5.37 -2.53 14.51
CA THR A 10 5.87 -1.24 14.02
C THR A 10 5.29 -0.90 12.64
N LEU A 11 5.20 0.39 12.34
CA LEU A 11 4.86 0.93 11.02
C LEU A 11 6.10 1.12 10.13
N LEU A 12 7.31 0.90 10.66
CA LEU A 12 8.55 1.02 9.88
C LEU A 12 8.64 -0.07 8.79
N PRO A 13 9.42 0.15 7.72
CA PRO A 13 9.69 -0.86 6.72
C PRO A 13 10.36 -2.08 7.35
N GLN A 14 9.80 -3.27 7.10
CA GLN A 14 10.43 -4.53 7.49
C GLN A 14 11.46 -4.93 6.44
N PHE A 15 12.73 -4.57 6.66
CA PHE A 15 13.83 -4.98 5.81
C PHE A 15 14.08 -6.49 5.91
N LEU A 16 13.89 -7.19 4.79
CA LEU A 16 14.04 -8.64 4.67
C LEU A 16 15.42 -9.03 4.12
N GLY A 17 16.02 -8.16 3.31
CA GLY A 17 17.35 -8.39 2.75
C GLY A 17 17.93 -7.14 2.09
N MET A 18 19.26 -7.10 2.01
CA MET A 18 20.00 -6.07 1.27
C MET A 18 21.03 -6.76 0.39
N TYR A 19 21.05 -6.40 -0.88
CA TYR A 19 21.83 -7.04 -1.91
C TYR A 19 22.63 -6.01 -2.70
N ARG A 20 23.78 -6.45 -3.22
CA ARG A 20 24.55 -5.72 -4.23
C ARG A 20 24.69 -6.63 -5.44
N LEU A 21 24.24 -6.15 -6.60
CA LEU A 21 24.37 -6.83 -7.89
C LEU A 21 25.40 -6.08 -8.73
N THR A 22 26.20 -6.82 -9.49
CA THR A 22 27.15 -6.24 -10.44
C THR A 22 26.92 -6.91 -11.79
N VAL A 23 26.48 -6.13 -12.78
CA VAL A 23 26.22 -6.59 -14.15
C VAL A 23 26.93 -5.63 -15.10
N ASP A 24 27.75 -6.15 -16.02
CA ASP A 24 28.55 -5.37 -16.97
C ASP A 24 29.37 -4.24 -16.32
N GLY A 25 29.87 -4.49 -15.10
CA GLY A 25 30.63 -3.51 -14.32
C GLY A 25 29.79 -2.43 -13.62
N VAL A 26 28.46 -2.44 -13.77
CA VAL A 26 27.54 -1.53 -13.08
C VAL A 26 27.09 -2.16 -11.77
N GLU A 27 27.35 -1.47 -10.66
CA GLU A 27 26.88 -1.87 -9.33
C GLU A 27 25.47 -1.31 -9.06
N THR A 28 24.56 -2.17 -8.65
CA THR A 28 23.19 -1.84 -8.22
C THR A 28 22.95 -2.35 -6.81
N TYR A 29 22.41 -1.51 -5.94
CA TYR A 29 22.04 -1.87 -4.57
C TYR A 29 20.52 -2.05 -4.49
N MET A 30 20.10 -3.14 -3.86
CA MET A 30 18.68 -3.46 -3.68
C MET A 30 18.40 -3.73 -2.22
N VAL A 31 17.27 -3.22 -1.75
CA VAL A 31 16.74 -3.53 -0.43
C VAL A 31 15.36 -4.15 -0.65
N VAL A 32 15.14 -5.30 -0.04
CA VAL A 32 13.86 -6.01 -0.08
C VAL A 32 13.14 -5.75 1.22
N THR A 33 11.91 -5.24 1.14
CA THR A 33 11.03 -5.01 2.28
C THR A 33 9.74 -5.79 2.13
N ARG A 34 9.04 -6.03 3.25
CA ARG A 34 7.63 -6.44 3.19
C ARG A 34 6.83 -5.35 2.44
N ASN A 35 5.91 -5.77 1.59
CA ASN A 35 4.98 -4.84 0.92
C ASN A 35 4.03 -4.23 1.96
N VAL A 36 3.78 -2.92 1.83
CA VAL A 36 2.82 -2.20 2.68
C VAL A 36 1.39 -2.59 2.32
N PHE A 37 1.14 -2.78 1.03
CA PHE A 37 -0.17 -3.13 0.51
C PHE A 37 -0.36 -4.64 0.47
N SER A 38 -1.61 -5.07 0.60
CA SER A 38 -1.97 -6.46 0.40
C SER A 38 -1.66 -6.91 -1.02
N HIS A 39 -1.30 -8.17 -1.16
CA HIS A 39 -1.18 -8.85 -2.45
C HIS A 39 -2.54 -9.32 -2.99
N ARG A 40 -3.59 -9.32 -2.14
CA ARG A 40 -4.95 -9.78 -2.49
C ARG A 40 -5.94 -8.63 -2.63
N LEU A 41 -5.84 -7.62 -1.76
CA LEU A 41 -6.78 -6.51 -1.76
C LEU A 41 -6.26 -5.35 -2.62
N THR A 42 -6.93 -5.12 -3.76
CA THR A 42 -6.59 -4.05 -4.71
C THR A 42 -6.68 -2.68 -4.07
N VAL A 43 -5.62 -1.87 -4.18
CA VAL A 43 -5.63 -0.50 -3.68
C VAL A 43 -6.18 0.43 -4.74
N HIS A 44 -7.25 1.16 -4.42
CA HIS A 44 -7.92 2.09 -5.35
C HIS A 44 -7.49 3.54 -5.19
N ARG A 45 -6.93 3.92 -4.02
CA ARG A 45 -6.36 5.26 -3.79
C ARG A 45 -5.06 5.15 -2.99
N LYS A 46 -4.06 5.98 -3.35
CA LYS A 46 -2.77 6.03 -2.66
C LYS A 46 -2.40 7.46 -2.30
N TYR A 47 -1.85 7.64 -1.10
CA TYR A 47 -1.35 8.92 -0.61
C TYR A 47 0.05 8.77 0.00
N ASP A 48 0.92 9.74 -0.27
CA ASP A 48 2.22 9.95 0.37
C ASP A 48 2.12 11.20 1.25
N LEU A 49 2.02 11.02 2.56
CA LEU A 49 1.75 12.08 3.52
C LEU A 49 3.00 12.39 4.35
N LYS A 50 3.46 13.64 4.38
CA LYS A 50 4.59 14.08 5.23
C LYS A 50 4.20 15.06 6.33
N GLY A 51 3.00 15.63 6.28
CA GLY A 51 2.53 16.67 7.20
C GLY A 51 3.06 18.08 6.89
N SER A 52 3.82 18.24 5.80
CA SER A 52 4.22 19.56 5.27
C SER A 52 3.22 20.03 4.21
N THR A 53 3.19 21.32 3.86
CA THR A 53 2.24 21.86 2.85
C THR A 53 2.92 22.35 1.57
N VAL A 54 4.23 22.65 1.62
CA VAL A 54 4.98 23.19 0.47
C VAL A 54 5.33 22.08 -0.52
N SER A 55 4.91 22.25 -1.78
CA SER A 55 5.12 21.29 -2.89
C SER A 55 4.56 19.89 -2.59
N ARG A 56 3.42 19.84 -1.89
CA ARG A 56 2.71 18.61 -1.51
C ARG A 56 1.43 18.39 -2.28
N GLU A 57 1.52 18.57 -3.59
CA GLU A 57 0.49 18.16 -4.54
C GLU A 57 1.10 17.19 -5.55
N ALA A 58 0.30 16.24 -6.03
CA ALA A 58 0.65 15.37 -7.14
C ALA A 58 0.76 16.22 -8.43
N SER A 59 1.79 15.94 -9.24
CA SER A 59 1.93 16.59 -10.55
C SER A 59 0.88 16.08 -11.52
N ASP A 60 0.54 16.86 -12.55
CA ASP A 60 -0.41 16.42 -13.60
C ASP A 60 -0.01 15.08 -14.25
N LYS A 61 1.29 14.86 -14.45
CA LYS A 61 1.82 13.58 -14.95
C LYS A 61 1.54 12.40 -14.02
N GLU A 62 1.54 12.64 -12.70
CA GLU A 62 1.21 11.62 -11.70
C GLU A 62 -0.29 11.36 -11.68
N LYS A 63 -1.09 12.43 -11.72
CA LYS A 63 -2.57 12.38 -11.75
C LYS A 63 -3.11 11.68 -13.01
N ALA A 64 -2.34 11.64 -14.10
CA ALA A 64 -2.70 10.96 -15.34
C ALA A 64 -2.48 9.44 -15.34
N LYS A 65 -1.88 8.86 -14.29
CA LYS A 65 -1.72 7.40 -14.16
C LYS A 65 -3.03 6.75 -13.73
N ASP A 66 -3.19 5.45 -14.00
CA ASP A 66 -4.36 4.67 -13.56
C ASP A 66 -4.51 4.66 -12.04
N LEU A 67 -3.39 4.57 -11.32
CA LEU A 67 -3.35 4.63 -9.85
C LEU A 67 -2.34 5.69 -9.37
N PRO A 68 -2.75 6.97 -9.34
CA PRO A 68 -1.89 8.08 -8.93
C PRO A 68 -1.50 7.99 -7.46
N THR A 69 -0.37 8.60 -7.12
CA THR A 69 0.06 8.79 -5.72
C THR A 69 -0.14 10.25 -5.31
N PHE A 70 -1.24 10.50 -4.61
CA PHE A 70 -1.61 11.82 -4.11
C PHE A 70 -0.75 12.23 -2.90
N LYS A 71 -0.76 13.52 -2.56
CA LYS A 71 0.02 14.06 -1.44
C LYS A 71 -0.86 14.83 -0.45
N ASP A 72 -0.23 15.48 0.53
CA ASP A 72 -0.90 16.17 1.63
C ASP A 72 -1.99 17.16 1.16
N ASN A 73 -1.73 17.99 0.15
CA ASN A 73 -2.70 18.98 -0.32
C ASN A 73 -3.85 18.34 -1.09
N ASP A 74 -3.58 17.30 -1.88
CA ASP A 74 -4.64 16.55 -2.57
C ASP A 74 -5.58 15.89 -1.55
N PHE A 75 -5.02 15.25 -0.52
CA PHE A 75 -5.78 14.63 0.57
C PHE A 75 -6.74 15.62 1.25
N LEU A 76 -6.25 16.84 1.53
CA LEU A 76 -7.04 17.91 2.14
C LEU A 76 -8.09 18.49 1.19
N ASN A 77 -7.73 18.75 -0.06
CA ASN A 77 -8.62 19.36 -1.06
C ASN A 77 -9.77 18.44 -1.46
N GLU A 78 -9.51 17.13 -1.55
CA GLU A 78 -10.54 16.11 -1.80
C GLU A 78 -11.43 15.85 -0.57
N GLY A 79 -11.05 16.39 0.59
CA GLY A 79 -11.75 16.13 1.85
C GLY A 79 -11.70 14.65 2.26
N GLN A 80 -10.64 13.93 1.86
CA GLN A 80 -10.48 12.51 2.17
C GLN A 80 -10.41 12.30 3.68
N LYS A 81 -11.13 11.28 4.16
CA LYS A 81 -11.16 10.90 5.57
C LYS A 81 -10.87 9.42 5.72
N LEU A 82 -10.21 9.06 6.81
CA LEU A 82 -10.02 7.68 7.22
C LEU A 82 -10.96 7.41 8.39
N HIS A 83 -12.00 6.63 8.15
CA HIS A 83 -13.01 6.30 9.14
C HIS A 83 -12.54 5.08 9.94
N VAL A 84 -11.78 5.33 11.01
CA VAL A 84 -11.21 4.28 11.89
C VAL A 84 -11.86 4.36 13.27
N GLY A 85 -12.11 3.21 13.89
CA GLY A 85 -12.63 3.13 15.26
C GLY A 85 -11.68 3.74 16.30
N GLU A 86 -12.21 4.23 17.42
CA GLU A 86 -11.43 4.97 18.43
C GLU A 86 -10.25 4.16 18.99
N GLU A 87 -10.48 2.89 19.32
CA GLU A 87 -9.43 2.00 19.83
C GLU A 87 -8.33 1.75 18.78
N SER A 88 -8.70 1.41 17.55
CA SER A 88 -7.76 1.18 16.45
C SER A 88 -6.94 2.44 16.13
N LYS A 89 -7.59 3.60 16.15
CA LYS A 89 -6.93 4.90 15.96
C LYS A 89 -5.94 5.20 17.09
N LYS A 90 -6.32 4.96 18.35
CA LYS A 90 -5.42 5.14 19.50
C LYS A 90 -4.20 4.24 19.37
N ASN A 91 -4.41 2.94 19.11
CA ASN A 91 -3.33 1.97 18.93
C ASN A 91 -2.40 2.36 17.77
N PHE A 92 -2.95 2.83 16.65
CA PHE A 92 -2.17 3.31 15.51
C PHE A 92 -1.30 4.52 15.86
N LEU A 93 -1.88 5.54 16.50
CA LEU A 93 -1.16 6.76 16.87
C LEU A 93 -0.06 6.49 17.90
N GLU A 94 -0.28 5.57 18.84
CA GLU A 94 0.75 5.15 19.80
C GLU A 94 1.92 4.44 19.11
N LYS A 95 1.66 3.57 18.13
CA LYS A 95 2.71 2.96 17.31
C LYS A 95 3.47 4.00 16.50
N LEU A 96 2.74 4.86 15.78
CA LEU A 96 3.31 5.92 14.96
C LEU A 96 4.22 6.84 15.77
N LYS A 97 3.78 7.25 16.97
CA LYS A 97 4.57 8.09 17.87
C LYS A 97 5.90 7.42 18.24
N ARG A 98 5.86 6.15 18.65
CA ARG A 98 7.06 5.39 19.03
C ARG A 98 8.05 5.25 17.87
N ASP A 99 7.53 4.94 16.67
CA ASP A 99 8.35 4.77 15.47
C ASP A 99 8.99 6.10 15.04
N VAL A 100 8.23 7.20 15.10
CA VAL A 100 8.74 8.55 14.82
C VAL A 100 9.78 8.99 15.84
N GLU A 101 9.59 8.71 17.13
CA GLU A 101 10.59 8.99 18.18
C GLU A 101 11.91 8.25 17.91
N PHE A 102 11.82 6.98 17.49
CA PHE A 102 13.00 6.20 17.08
C PHE A 102 13.71 6.81 15.87
N LEU A 103 12.97 7.17 14.81
CA LEU A 103 13.56 7.83 13.63
C LEU A 103 14.22 9.17 13.99
N ALA A 104 13.62 9.95 14.88
CA ALA A 104 14.17 11.21 15.36
C ALA A 104 15.50 11.02 16.12
N GLN A 105 15.60 9.98 16.96
CA GLN A 105 16.85 9.62 17.66
C GLN A 105 17.97 9.26 16.66
N LEU A 106 17.62 8.59 15.56
CA LEU A 106 18.55 8.29 14.47
C LEU A 106 18.83 9.47 13.53
N LYS A 107 18.21 10.64 13.79
CA LYS A 107 18.27 11.83 12.94
C LYS A 107 17.88 11.52 11.49
N ILE A 108 16.87 10.68 11.31
CA ILE A 108 16.27 10.40 10.01
C ILE A 108 15.11 11.38 9.81
N MET A 109 14.98 11.91 8.60
CA MET A 109 13.93 12.86 8.26
C MET A 109 13.48 12.71 6.81
N ASP A 110 12.46 13.47 6.42
CA ASP A 110 11.81 13.40 5.11
C ASP A 110 11.21 12.02 4.77
N TYR A 111 10.87 11.21 5.78
CA TYR A 111 10.04 10.02 5.61
C TYR A 111 8.58 10.42 5.38
N SER A 112 7.80 9.51 4.79
CA SER A 112 6.35 9.67 4.58
C SER A 112 5.58 8.59 5.30
N LEU A 113 4.32 8.87 5.62
CA LEU A 113 3.31 7.85 5.83
C LEU A 113 2.66 7.53 4.49
N LEU A 114 2.92 6.32 3.98
CA LEU A 114 2.22 5.77 2.83
C LEU A 114 0.85 5.26 3.27
N VAL A 115 -0.20 5.68 2.59
CA VAL A 115 -1.58 5.26 2.84
C VAL A 115 -2.16 4.68 1.56
N GLY A 116 -2.60 3.42 1.62
CA GLY A 116 -3.39 2.78 0.58
C GLY A 116 -4.83 2.55 1.07
N ILE A 117 -5.80 2.81 0.21
CA ILE A 117 -7.22 2.60 0.50
C ILE A 117 -7.77 1.57 -0.48
N HIS A 118 -8.21 0.44 0.05
CA HIS A 118 -9.03 -0.54 -0.65
C HIS A 118 -10.50 -0.26 -0.33
N ASP A 119 -11.34 -0.29 -1.35
CA ASP A 119 -12.79 -0.01 -1.31
C ASP A 119 -13.45 -1.35 -1.63
N VAL A 120 -14.06 -1.97 -0.62
CA VAL A 120 -14.47 -3.37 -0.67
C VAL A 120 -15.56 -3.57 -1.72
N ASP A 121 -16.57 -2.69 -1.70
CA ASP A 121 -17.72 -2.80 -2.59
C ASP A 121 -17.31 -2.57 -4.06
N ARG A 122 -16.33 -1.68 -4.29
CA ARG A 122 -15.75 -1.45 -5.63
C ARG A 122 -14.97 -2.66 -6.13
N ALA A 123 -14.15 -3.28 -5.28
CA ALA A 123 -13.37 -4.45 -5.69
C ALA A 123 -14.27 -5.63 -6.05
N GLU A 124 -15.37 -5.84 -5.33
CA GLU A 124 -16.35 -6.88 -5.67
C GLU A 124 -16.97 -6.65 -7.05
N GLN A 125 -17.32 -5.41 -7.38
CA GLN A 125 -17.86 -5.06 -8.71
C GLN A 125 -16.82 -5.30 -9.81
N GLU A 126 -15.58 -4.85 -9.59
CA GLU A 126 -14.49 -5.08 -10.55
C GLU A 126 -14.20 -6.58 -10.75
N GLU A 127 -14.29 -7.40 -9.70
CA GLU A 127 -14.17 -8.86 -9.80
C GLU A 127 -15.31 -9.48 -10.63
N MET A 128 -16.56 -9.07 -10.40
CA MET A 128 -17.72 -9.55 -11.18
C MET A 128 -17.60 -9.17 -12.66
N GLU A 129 -17.20 -7.94 -12.97
CA GLU A 129 -17.02 -7.49 -14.36
C GLU A 129 -15.92 -8.29 -15.10
N VAL A 130 -14.88 -8.72 -14.39
CA VAL A 130 -13.81 -9.55 -14.97
C VAL A 130 -14.30 -10.98 -15.21
N GLU A 131 -15.07 -11.54 -14.28
CA GLU A 131 -15.71 -12.85 -14.45
C GLU A 131 -16.68 -12.84 -15.64
N GLU A 132 -17.56 -11.84 -15.76
CA GLU A 132 -18.50 -11.70 -16.89
C GLU A 132 -17.78 -11.59 -18.25
N ARG A 133 -16.70 -10.79 -18.34
CA ARG A 133 -15.92 -10.68 -19.58
C ARG A 133 -15.22 -11.98 -19.96
N ALA A 134 -14.77 -12.76 -18.98
CA ALA A 134 -14.16 -14.06 -19.24
C ALA A 134 -15.20 -15.06 -19.78
N GLU A 135 -16.43 -15.04 -19.24
CA GLU A 135 -17.54 -15.86 -19.72
C GLU A 135 -17.97 -15.47 -21.16
N ASP A 136 -18.00 -14.18 -21.48
CA ASP A 136 -18.31 -13.69 -22.83
C ASP A 136 -17.25 -14.10 -23.86
N GLU A 137 -15.96 -14.02 -23.51
CA GLU A 137 -14.86 -14.48 -24.39
C GLU A 137 -14.88 -16.02 -24.60
N GLU A 138 -15.33 -16.80 -23.62
CA GLU A 138 -15.55 -18.24 -23.77
C GLU A 138 -16.77 -18.54 -24.67
N CYS A 139 -17.85 -17.76 -24.56
CA CYS A 139 -19.06 -17.94 -25.38
C CYS A 139 -18.85 -17.61 -26.87
N GLU A 140 -17.96 -16.68 -27.21
CA GLU A 140 -17.61 -16.39 -28.61
C GLU A 140 -16.75 -17.49 -29.26
N ASN A 141 -16.13 -18.37 -28.46
CA ASN A 141 -15.25 -19.44 -28.93
C ASN A 141 -15.97 -20.80 -29.12
N ASP A 142 -17.20 -20.96 -28.63
CA ASP A 142 -17.90 -22.25 -28.63
C ASP A 142 -18.88 -22.44 -29.81
N GLY A 143 -18.27 -22.60 -30.98
CA GLY A 143 -18.82 -23.54 -31.97
C GLY A 143 -18.68 -24.98 -31.44
N LEU A 144 -19.80 -25.57 -31.00
CA LEU A 144 -20.06 -26.96 -30.58
C LEU A 144 -20.18 -27.24 -29.06
N GLY A 145 -21.32 -26.83 -28.48
CA GLY A 145 -22.36 -27.75 -28.03
C GLY A 145 -22.18 -28.56 -26.73
N GLY A 146 -22.92 -28.14 -25.68
CA GLY A 146 -23.74 -29.06 -24.88
C GLY A 146 -23.63 -29.01 -23.35
N ASN A 147 -24.43 -28.14 -22.72
CA ASN A 147 -25.15 -28.23 -21.42
C ASN A 147 -24.43 -28.70 -20.11
N PRO A 148 -24.94 -28.31 -18.92
CA PRO A 148 -24.12 -27.71 -17.88
C PRO A 148 -24.00 -28.62 -16.64
N ILE A 149 -23.14 -28.18 -15.71
CA ILE A 149 -22.87 -28.74 -14.37
C ILE A 149 -21.59 -29.59 -14.31
N SER A 150 -20.63 -29.04 -13.54
CA SER A 150 -19.44 -29.68 -12.97
C SER A 150 -18.16 -29.64 -13.79
N SER A 151 -17.27 -28.75 -13.34
CA SER A 151 -15.90 -29.06 -12.91
C SER A 151 -14.86 -29.52 -13.93
N TYR A 152 -13.76 -28.76 -13.95
CA TYR A 152 -12.41 -29.16 -14.37
C TYR A 152 -12.19 -29.48 -15.85
N GLY A 153 -11.36 -28.65 -16.49
CA GLY A 153 -10.90 -28.88 -17.86
C GLY A 153 -9.58 -28.18 -18.22
N THR A 154 -8.68 -27.89 -17.27
CA THR A 154 -7.28 -27.68 -17.67
C THR A 154 -6.60 -29.04 -17.88
N PRO A 155 -5.71 -29.19 -18.87
CA PRO A 155 -4.88 -30.38 -19.02
C PRO A 155 -4.17 -30.71 -17.69
N PRO A 156 -3.98 -32.00 -17.34
CA PRO A 156 -3.44 -32.41 -16.03
C PRO A 156 -2.04 -31.86 -15.70
N ASP A 157 -1.32 -31.32 -16.70
CA ASP A 157 0.05 -30.80 -16.56
C ASP A 157 0.17 -29.28 -16.78
N SER A 158 -0.94 -28.54 -16.85
CA SER A 158 -0.85 -27.08 -16.82
C SER A 158 -0.71 -26.61 -15.37
N PRO A 159 0.41 -25.98 -14.95
CA PRO A 159 0.42 -25.26 -13.70
C PRO A 159 -0.56 -24.11 -13.84
N GLY A 160 -1.79 -24.32 -13.35
CA GLY A 160 -2.77 -23.27 -13.18
C GLY A 160 -2.09 -22.11 -12.48
N ASN A 161 -2.34 -20.89 -12.94
CA ASN A 161 -1.72 -19.68 -12.46
C ASN A 161 -1.72 -19.70 -10.92
N LEU A 162 -0.54 -19.91 -10.31
CA LEU A 162 -0.36 -20.20 -8.87
C LEU A 162 -0.74 -19.02 -7.96
N LEU A 163 -1.31 -17.96 -8.53
CA LEU A 163 -1.83 -16.81 -7.81
C LEU A 163 -3.35 -16.86 -7.61
N ASN A 164 -4.05 -17.89 -8.08
CA ASN A 164 -5.43 -18.11 -7.69
C ASN A 164 -5.47 -18.72 -6.28
N TYR A 165 -5.14 -17.90 -5.28
CA TYR A 165 -5.33 -18.24 -3.87
C TYR A 165 -6.81 -18.59 -3.70
N PRO A 166 -7.15 -19.76 -3.15
CA PRO A 166 -8.55 -20.09 -2.89
C PRO A 166 -9.16 -18.96 -2.06
N ARG A 167 -10.38 -18.54 -2.39
CA ARG A 167 -11.18 -17.54 -1.64
C ARG A 167 -11.50 -18.05 -0.22
N PHE A 168 -10.49 -18.27 0.61
CA PHE A 168 -10.64 -18.64 2.02
C PHE A 168 -11.15 -17.46 2.87
N PHE A 169 -10.97 -16.24 2.36
CA PHE A 169 -11.36 -15.01 3.01
C PHE A 169 -12.41 -14.28 2.17
N GLY A 170 -13.44 -13.77 2.84
CA GLY A 170 -14.48 -12.96 2.20
C GLY A 170 -14.00 -11.58 1.73
N PRO A 171 -14.89 -10.81 1.12
CA PRO A 171 -14.62 -9.45 0.65
C PRO A 171 -14.08 -8.55 1.76
N GLY A 172 -12.94 -7.91 1.53
CA GLY A 172 -12.28 -7.05 2.53
C GLY A 172 -11.67 -7.78 3.74
N GLU A 173 -11.71 -9.11 3.77
CA GLU A 173 -11.03 -9.91 4.78
C GLU A 173 -9.56 -10.17 4.39
N PHE A 174 -8.67 -10.04 5.37
CA PHE A 174 -7.24 -10.21 5.20
C PHE A 174 -6.65 -10.97 6.39
N ASP A 175 -5.49 -11.60 6.17
CA ASP A 175 -4.73 -12.25 7.24
C ASP A 175 -3.82 -11.20 7.92
N PRO A 176 -4.05 -10.86 9.21
CA PRO A 176 -3.25 -9.86 9.92
C PRO A 176 -1.77 -10.23 10.09
N SER A 177 -1.41 -11.51 9.92
CA SER A 177 -0.02 -11.98 9.95
C SER A 177 0.73 -11.73 8.63
N VAL A 178 -0.01 -11.61 7.53
CA VAL A 178 0.52 -11.31 6.19
C VAL A 178 0.42 -9.81 5.93
N ASP A 179 -0.79 -9.26 6.04
CA ASP A 179 -1.13 -7.87 5.78
C ASP A 179 -1.03 -7.04 7.07
N VAL A 180 0.18 -7.03 7.64
CA VAL A 180 0.48 -6.48 8.98
C VAL A 180 0.21 -4.98 9.14
N TYR A 181 0.07 -4.26 8.03
CA TYR A 181 -0.20 -2.82 7.97
C TYR A 181 -1.68 -2.48 7.75
N ALA A 182 -2.53 -3.49 7.63
CA ALA A 182 -3.93 -3.34 7.31
C ALA A 182 -4.78 -2.98 8.54
N MET A 183 -5.82 -2.19 8.30
CA MET A 183 -6.78 -1.75 9.29
C MET A 183 -8.15 -1.55 8.63
N LYS A 184 -9.19 -2.17 9.18
CA LYS A 184 -10.56 -2.01 8.66
C LYS A 184 -11.13 -0.64 9.02
N SER A 185 -12.02 -0.14 8.17
CA SER A 185 -12.87 0.99 8.49
C SER A 185 -13.82 0.66 9.65
N HIS A 186 -14.25 1.69 10.37
CA HIS A 186 -15.28 1.58 11.39
C HIS A 186 -16.63 1.17 10.75
N GLU A 187 -17.48 0.49 11.50
CA GLU A 187 -18.81 0.04 11.02
C GLU A 187 -19.71 1.20 10.57
N SER A 188 -19.55 2.39 11.17
CA SER A 188 -20.28 3.60 10.80
C SER A 188 -19.68 4.35 9.61
N ALA A 189 -18.67 3.79 8.95
CA ALA A 189 -18.07 4.42 7.77
C ALA A 189 -19.08 4.43 6.61
N PRO A 190 -19.07 5.48 5.77
CA PRO A 190 -19.97 5.55 4.61
C PRO A 190 -19.68 4.48 3.55
N ARG A 191 -18.46 3.93 3.55
CA ARG A 191 -18.01 2.84 2.68
C ARG A 191 -17.22 1.84 3.52
N LYS A 192 -17.29 0.57 3.12
CA LYS A 192 -16.42 -0.47 3.67
C LYS A 192 -15.05 -0.33 3.03
N GLU A 193 -14.07 0.10 3.81
CA GLU A 193 -12.71 0.33 3.34
C GLU A 193 -11.70 -0.45 4.19
N VAL A 194 -10.59 -0.87 3.57
CA VAL A 194 -9.41 -1.38 4.28
C VAL A 194 -8.26 -0.42 4.01
N TYR A 195 -7.65 0.09 5.07
CA TYR A 195 -6.53 1.01 5.02
C TYR A 195 -5.21 0.27 5.26
N PHE A 196 -4.23 0.51 4.40
CA PHE A 196 -2.86 0.04 4.55
C PHE A 196 -1.97 1.22 4.85
N MET A 197 -1.32 1.24 6.01
CA MET A 197 -0.56 2.40 6.47
C MET A 197 0.81 2.02 7.02
N ALA A 198 1.87 2.59 6.47
CA ALA A 198 3.25 2.37 6.93
C ALA A 198 4.14 3.58 6.66
N ILE A 199 5.20 3.73 7.46
CA ILE A 199 6.24 4.73 7.20
C ILE A 199 7.16 4.21 6.10
N ILE A 200 7.52 5.07 5.14
CA ILE A 200 8.45 4.78 4.04
C ILE A 200 9.58 5.82 3.96
N ASP A 201 10.58 5.58 3.10
CA ASP A 201 11.70 6.49 2.82
C ASP A 201 12.61 6.84 4.01
N ILE A 202 12.80 5.88 4.94
CA ILE A 202 13.57 6.09 6.18
C ILE A 202 15.10 6.00 6.02
N LEU A 203 15.62 5.81 4.81
CA LEU A 203 17.07 5.66 4.57
C LEU A 203 17.79 6.99 4.30
N THR A 204 17.10 8.13 4.50
CA THR A 204 17.72 9.45 4.30
C THR A 204 18.18 10.07 5.62
N PRO A 205 19.48 10.02 5.95
CA PRO A 205 19.98 10.66 7.17
C PRO A 205 19.93 12.19 7.07
N TYR A 206 19.74 12.85 8.20
CA TYR A 206 19.87 14.30 8.34
C TYR A 206 21.34 14.70 8.40
N ASP A 207 21.96 14.87 7.24
CA ASP A 207 23.31 15.42 7.12
C ASP A 207 23.30 16.93 6.90
N THR A 208 24.44 17.58 7.13
CA THR A 208 24.74 19.01 6.97
C THR A 208 24.21 19.63 5.66
N LYS A 209 24.17 18.86 4.56
CA LYS A 209 23.58 19.28 3.28
C LYS A 209 22.06 19.54 3.37
N LYS A 210 21.33 18.77 4.18
CA LYS A 210 19.88 18.98 4.39
C LYS A 210 19.59 20.11 5.35
N LYS A 211 20.47 20.41 6.33
CA LYS A 211 20.40 21.65 7.13
C LYS A 211 20.38 22.89 6.23
N ALA A 212 21.27 22.94 5.23
CA ALA A 212 21.31 24.04 4.28
C ALA A 212 20.05 24.11 3.41
N ALA A 213 19.56 22.97 2.91
CA ALA A 213 18.32 22.93 2.12
C ALA A 213 17.07 23.34 2.94
N HIS A 214 16.97 22.91 4.19
CA HIS A 214 15.89 23.31 5.09
C HIS A 214 15.95 24.81 5.41
N ALA A 215 17.14 25.33 5.76
CA ALA A 215 17.34 26.76 5.99
C ALA A 215 16.98 27.58 4.74
N ALA A 216 17.37 27.13 3.55
CA ALA A 216 17.03 27.81 2.29
C ALA A 216 15.52 27.79 2.00
N LYS A 217 14.81 26.69 2.33
CA LYS A 217 13.35 26.63 2.20
C LYS A 217 12.65 27.58 3.17
N THR A 218 13.13 27.66 4.42
CA THR A 218 12.63 28.57 5.45
C THR A 218 12.85 30.03 5.06
N VAL A 219 14.01 30.40 4.50
CA VAL A 219 14.30 31.78 4.07
C VAL A 219 13.51 32.21 2.82
N LYS A 220 13.12 31.27 1.96
CA LYS A 220 12.32 31.58 0.75
C LYS A 220 10.83 31.73 1.03
N HIS A 221 10.31 31.17 2.12
CA HIS A 221 8.87 31.07 2.38
C HIS A 221 8.45 31.50 3.80
N GLY A 222 9.40 31.93 4.64
CA GLY A 222 9.15 32.56 5.93
C GLY A 222 9.38 34.06 5.84
#